data_AF-B9DUI7-F1
#
_entry.id   AF-B9DUI7-F1
#
_cell.length_a   1.000
_cell.length_b   1.000
_cell.length_c   1.000
_cell.angle_alpha   90.00
_cell.angle_beta   90.00
_cell.angle_gamma   90.00
#
_symmetry.space_group_name_H-M   'P 1'
#
loop_
_entity.id
_entity.type
_entity.pdbx_description
1 polymer ?
#
loop_
_entity_poly.entity_id
_entity_poly.type
_entity_poly.pdbx_seq_one_letter_code
_entity_poly.pdbx_strand_id
1 'polypeptide(L)'
;MSFLLIVIFMILLYFSSKWYRNILNPINVFVSINLLALILMFGLSGLNSHLSPKIWLMILVMFFSYLIGIMFGSFNYRFLSGDKSVKKVKITSKSRLKFVIILYSFIYDISAFIYLWQINKSFGFNGILSKLTEMNLAFQSGEFSIGIFSLFLPITYSLALMILYYLKFYKNHFLLIVQYLLCYIPAISPRRDTLFYLVFMSMMFIFMTPSKEKSNDDFKKYFKIFSVVSIAVWFMGMSQNLLNKASEHSFKLFHVPIPSFLNEIAIYIAGNYPYFQKLYDLRQLNFEHFLLATFRIYYIYIAPIFGIQVNTKAMFELPLMNIGTDFNFLFNTAPMLYYFVKESGMFFFIGFILLGFLAQKLFIKYNEGRSAGKLLMLSYVFFLSFFSFRSYNIIYLSTILILIYMLIAYFIIDVERNENE
;
A
#
# COMPACT_ATOMS: atom_id res chain seq x y z
N MET A 1 5.90 9.32 26.99
CA MET A 1 5.64 9.54 25.55
C MET A 1 4.61 8.56 24.99
N SER A 2 4.81 7.23 25.12
CA SER A 2 3.89 6.21 24.57
C SER A 2 2.44 6.37 25.01
N PHE A 3 2.20 6.64 26.30
CA PHE A 3 0.85 6.90 26.82
C PHE A 3 0.17 8.10 26.15
N LEU A 4 0.90 9.22 26.00
CA LEU A 4 0.40 10.40 25.30
C LEU A 4 0.03 10.09 23.84
N LEU A 5 0.88 9.34 23.13
CA LEU A 5 0.60 8.91 21.75
C LEU A 5 -0.63 8.01 21.66
N ILE A 6 -0.84 7.10 22.63
CA ILE A 6 -2.04 6.26 22.71
C ILE A 6 -3.28 7.12 22.91
N VAL A 7 -3.24 8.10 23.83
CA VAL A 7 -4.36 9.03 24.05
C VAL A 7 -4.69 9.80 22.77
N ILE A 8 -3.68 10.36 22.10
CA ILE A 8 -3.85 11.08 20.83
C ILE A 8 -4.44 10.15 19.75
N PHE A 9 -3.94 8.92 19.64
CA PHE A 9 -4.44 7.92 18.70
C PHE A 9 -5.92 7.58 18.95
N MET A 10 -6.30 7.33 20.21
CA MET A 10 -7.69 7.01 20.58
C MET A 10 -8.65 8.17 20.31
N ILE A 11 -8.24 9.40 20.63
CA ILE A 11 -9.01 10.62 20.34
C ILE A 11 -9.20 10.77 18.83
N LEU A 12 -8.11 10.72 18.04
CA LEU A 12 -8.17 10.83 16.58
C LEU A 12 -9.07 9.76 15.96
N LEU A 13 -8.89 8.50 16.37
CA LEU A 13 -9.68 7.37 15.88
C LEU A 13 -11.17 7.57 16.16
N TYR A 14 -11.53 7.98 17.38
CA TYR A 14 -12.92 8.19 17.77
C TYR A 14 -13.57 9.37 17.01
N PHE A 15 -12.94 10.55 17.05
CA PHE A 15 -13.53 11.75 16.45
C PHE A 15 -13.58 11.68 14.92
N SER A 16 -12.53 11.15 14.26
CA SER A 16 -12.55 10.99 12.80
C SER A 16 -13.61 9.98 12.39
N SER A 17 -13.75 8.85 13.10
CA SER A 17 -14.75 7.82 12.76
C SER A 17 -16.16 8.35 12.92
N LYS A 18 -16.40 9.19 13.95
CA LYS A 18 -17.68 9.86 14.15
C LYS A 18 -17.95 10.89 13.05
N TRP A 19 -16.96 11.69 12.69
CA TRP A 19 -17.08 12.69 11.63
C TRP A 19 -17.39 12.05 10.28
N TYR A 20 -16.65 11.01 9.89
CA TYR A 20 -16.78 10.34 8.59
C TYR A 20 -17.83 9.21 8.58
N ARG A 21 -18.39 8.83 9.74
CA ARG A 21 -19.26 7.65 9.94
C ARG A 21 -18.65 6.35 9.40
N ASN A 22 -17.32 6.30 9.33
CA ASN A 22 -16.54 5.18 8.83
C ASN A 22 -15.15 5.23 9.47
N ILE A 23 -14.67 4.09 9.96
CA ILE A 23 -13.31 3.96 10.49
C ILE A 23 -12.28 4.05 9.37
N LEU A 24 -12.61 3.54 8.19
CA LEU A 24 -11.75 3.65 7.02
C LEU A 24 -11.98 5.01 6.36
N ASN A 25 -11.29 6.03 6.86
CA ASN A 25 -11.33 7.41 6.38
C ASN A 25 -9.91 7.97 6.19
N PRO A 26 -9.73 9.07 5.44
CA PRO A 26 -8.40 9.60 5.12
C PRO A 26 -7.52 9.86 6.36
N ILE A 27 -8.10 10.41 7.44
CA ILE A 27 -7.36 10.70 8.69
C ILE A 27 -6.87 9.40 9.32
N ASN A 28 -7.76 8.42 9.50
CA ASN A 28 -7.40 7.16 10.14
C ASN A 28 -6.40 6.33 9.32
N VAL A 29 -6.52 6.36 8.00
CA VAL A 29 -5.64 5.58 7.13
C VAL A 29 -4.22 6.13 7.14
N PHE A 30 -4.01 7.44 7.30
CA PHE A 30 -2.67 8.05 7.29
C PHE A 30 -2.14 8.39 8.68
N VAL A 31 -2.88 9.18 9.47
CA VAL A 31 -2.39 9.70 10.76
C VAL A 31 -2.36 8.56 11.78
N SER A 32 -3.44 7.79 11.89
CA SER A 32 -3.54 6.74 12.91
C SER A 32 -2.55 5.60 12.67
N ILE A 33 -2.22 5.24 11.43
CA ILE A 33 -1.21 4.19 11.16
C ILE A 33 0.21 4.65 11.53
N ASN A 34 0.55 5.92 11.28
CA ASN A 34 1.85 6.48 11.68
C ASN A 34 1.95 6.64 13.19
N LEU A 35 0.86 7.05 13.86
CA LEU A 35 0.78 7.03 15.32
C LEU A 35 0.92 5.61 15.88
N LEU A 36 0.28 4.61 15.26
CA LEU A 36 0.44 3.21 15.66
C LEU A 36 1.90 2.77 15.54
N ALA A 37 2.60 3.12 14.46
CA ALA A 37 4.02 2.81 14.31
C ALA A 37 4.89 3.46 15.40
N LEU A 38 4.63 4.70 15.78
CA LEU A 38 5.32 5.36 16.91
C LEU A 38 4.97 4.72 18.26
N ILE A 39 3.70 4.36 18.50
CA ILE A 39 3.27 3.66 19.71
C ILE A 39 3.99 2.31 19.83
N LEU A 40 4.06 1.53 18.75
CA LEU A 40 4.76 0.25 18.72
C LEU A 40 6.28 0.42 18.90
N MET A 41 6.88 1.45 18.30
CA MET A 41 8.30 1.78 18.51
C MET A 41 8.62 2.00 19.98
N PHE A 42 7.80 2.78 20.70
CA PHE A 42 8.01 3.00 22.13
C PHE A 42 7.54 1.83 23.02
N GLY A 43 6.67 0.97 22.51
CA GLY A 43 6.08 -0.14 23.26
C GLY A 43 6.89 -1.43 23.18
N LEU A 44 7.63 -1.67 22.10
CA LEU A 44 8.39 -2.90 21.88
C LEU A 44 9.73 -2.89 22.61
N SER A 45 10.02 -3.98 23.32
CA SER A 45 11.31 -4.21 23.96
C SER A 45 12.44 -4.36 22.95
N GLY A 46 13.61 -3.78 23.25
CA GLY A 46 14.84 -3.99 22.49
C GLY A 46 14.97 -3.20 21.19
N LEU A 47 13.98 -2.35 20.86
CA LEU A 47 14.11 -1.36 19.77
C LEU A 47 14.60 -0.02 20.31
N ASN A 48 15.44 0.67 19.54
CA ASN A 48 15.83 2.04 19.88
C ASN A 48 14.63 2.97 19.76
N SER A 49 14.16 3.52 20.88
CA SER A 49 13.01 4.41 20.95
C SER A 49 13.38 5.90 21.01
N HIS A 50 14.67 6.24 20.93
CA HIS A 50 15.12 7.61 20.93
C HIS A 50 14.86 8.27 19.56
N LEU A 51 14.18 9.43 19.56
CA LEU A 51 14.02 10.30 18.39
C LEU A 51 14.50 11.71 18.73
N SER A 52 15.34 12.28 17.88
CA SER A 52 15.83 13.66 18.04
C SER A 52 14.71 14.69 17.84
N PRO A 53 14.83 15.91 18.42
CA PRO A 53 13.83 16.97 18.26
C PRO A 53 13.55 17.33 16.80
N LYS A 54 14.56 17.27 15.93
CA LYS A 54 14.40 17.57 14.50
C LYS A 54 13.53 16.52 13.80
N ILE A 55 13.69 15.24 14.14
CA ILE A 55 12.86 14.16 13.58
C ILE A 55 11.42 14.29 14.09
N TRP A 56 11.23 14.62 15.36
CA TRP A 56 9.90 14.95 15.89
C TRP A 56 9.23 16.11 15.14
N LEU A 57 9.97 17.19 14.87
CA LEU A 57 9.46 18.32 14.10
C LEU A 57 9.04 17.90 12.69
N MET A 58 9.84 17.09 11.99
CA MET A 58 9.50 16.58 10.66
C MET A 58 8.22 15.73 10.66
N ILE A 59 8.05 14.87 11.67
CA ILE A 59 6.84 14.06 11.84
C ILE A 59 5.60 14.93 12.10
N LEU A 60 5.73 15.95 12.96
CA LEU A 60 4.63 16.88 13.23
C LEU A 60 4.25 17.67 11.96
N VAL A 61 5.23 18.20 11.22
CA VAL A 61 5.00 18.90 9.95
C VAL A 61 4.30 17.96 8.96
N MET A 62 4.70 16.70 8.86
CA MET A 62 4.01 15.70 8.03
C MET A 62 2.53 15.56 8.39
N PHE A 63 2.20 15.42 9.68
CA PHE A 63 0.80 15.31 10.13
C PHE A 63 0.00 16.58 9.84
N PHE A 64 0.52 17.76 10.21
CA PHE A 64 -0.19 19.01 9.95
C PHE A 64 -0.40 19.28 8.47
N SER A 65 0.62 19.02 7.65
CA SER A 65 0.55 19.20 6.19
C SER A 65 -0.50 18.30 5.54
N TYR A 66 -0.56 17.03 5.97
CA TYR A 66 -1.60 16.11 5.50
C TYR A 66 -3.01 16.57 5.89
N LEU A 67 -3.19 17.03 7.14
CA LEU A 67 -4.47 17.56 7.62
C LEU A 67 -4.89 18.85 6.89
N ILE A 68 -3.95 19.75 6.59
CA ILE A 68 -4.18 20.93 5.74
C ILE A 68 -4.64 20.48 4.34
N GLY A 69 -4.00 19.47 3.77
CA GLY A 69 -4.43 18.84 2.51
C GLY A 69 -5.87 18.35 2.56
N ILE A 70 -6.25 17.64 3.63
CA ILE A 70 -7.64 17.21 3.86
C ILE A 70 -8.60 18.40 3.90
N MET A 71 -8.25 19.47 4.62
CA MET A 71 -9.09 20.68 4.70
C MET A 71 -9.27 21.34 3.33
N PHE A 72 -8.23 21.42 2.50
CA PHE A 72 -8.36 21.92 1.14
C PHE A 72 -9.19 20.98 0.25
N GLY A 73 -9.06 19.66 0.44
CA GLY A 73 -9.83 18.66 -0.31
C GLY A 73 -11.33 18.69 0.01
N SER A 74 -11.70 19.19 1.19
CA SER A 74 -13.09 19.40 1.61
C SER A 74 -13.63 20.81 1.33
N PHE A 75 -12.79 21.74 0.85
CA PHE A 75 -13.21 23.09 0.47
C PHE A 75 -14.27 22.99 -0.64
N ASN A 76 -15.41 23.67 -0.45
CA ASN A 76 -16.64 23.61 -1.25
C ASN A 76 -17.55 22.38 -1.05
N TYR A 77 -17.23 21.45 -0.15
CA TYR A 77 -18.14 20.37 0.23
C TYR A 77 -18.86 20.68 1.53
N ARG A 78 -20.17 20.94 1.46
CA ARG A 78 -21.03 20.89 2.64
C ARG A 78 -20.90 19.49 3.22
N PHE A 79 -20.45 19.44 4.48
CA PHE A 79 -20.40 18.22 5.27
C PHE A 79 -21.65 17.37 5.03
N LEU A 80 -21.45 16.06 4.97
CA LEU A 80 -22.48 15.02 4.93
C LEU A 80 -23.36 15.02 6.22
N SER A 81 -23.96 16.16 6.55
CA SER A 81 -25.06 16.26 7.49
C SER A 81 -26.32 15.77 6.78
N GLY A 82 -26.58 14.48 6.95
CA GLY A 82 -27.92 13.89 6.91
C GLY A 82 -28.82 14.36 5.77
N ASP A 83 -28.69 13.75 4.59
CA ASP A 83 -29.83 12.99 4.07
C ASP A 83 -29.37 12.03 2.98
N LYS A 84 -29.52 10.74 3.27
CA LYS A 84 -29.31 9.68 2.29
C LYS A 84 -30.51 9.64 1.35
N SER A 85 -30.62 10.61 0.44
CA SER A 85 -30.98 10.17 -0.90
C SER A 85 -29.73 9.45 -1.39
N VAL A 86 -29.77 8.11 -1.39
CA VAL A 86 -28.79 7.31 -2.12
C VAL A 86 -28.96 7.76 -3.57
N LYS A 87 -28.21 8.79 -3.98
CA LYS A 87 -28.10 9.15 -5.40
C LYS A 87 -27.80 7.85 -6.09
N LYS A 88 -28.70 7.45 -7.00
CA LYS A 88 -28.64 6.19 -7.74
C LYS A 88 -27.17 5.99 -8.10
N VAL A 89 -26.60 4.87 -7.66
CA VAL A 89 -25.28 4.39 -8.09
C VAL A 89 -25.25 4.69 -9.58
N LYS A 90 -24.39 5.62 -10.04
CA LYS A 90 -24.21 5.84 -11.48
C LYS A 90 -23.90 4.45 -11.98
N ILE A 91 -24.84 3.89 -12.76
CA ILE A 91 -24.73 2.52 -13.26
C ILE A 91 -23.52 2.59 -14.13
N THR A 92 -22.39 2.20 -13.56
CA THR A 92 -21.14 2.06 -14.27
C THR A 92 -21.50 1.20 -15.46
N SER A 93 -21.12 1.64 -16.66
CA SER A 93 -21.46 0.91 -17.87
C SER A 93 -20.93 -0.52 -17.72
N LYS A 94 -21.84 -1.46 -17.44
CA LYS A 94 -21.49 -2.86 -17.16
C LYS A 94 -20.66 -3.44 -18.30
N SER A 95 -20.96 -3.03 -19.53
CA SER A 95 -20.22 -3.40 -20.74
C SER A 95 -18.79 -2.86 -20.72
N ARG A 96 -18.57 -1.57 -20.36
CA ARG A 96 -17.22 -1.00 -20.25
C ARG A 96 -16.40 -1.67 -19.16
N LEU A 97 -16.96 -1.89 -17.98
CA LEU A 97 -16.25 -2.61 -16.90
C LEU A 97 -15.87 -4.03 -17.35
N LYS A 98 -16.80 -4.76 -17.98
CA LYS A 98 -16.52 -6.10 -18.52
C LYS A 98 -15.42 -6.08 -19.60
N PHE A 99 -15.46 -5.09 -20.49
CA PHE A 99 -14.45 -4.91 -21.54
C PHE A 99 -13.05 -4.71 -20.95
N VAL A 100 -12.91 -3.80 -19.97
CA VAL A 100 -11.62 -3.55 -19.31
C VAL A 100 -11.12 -4.78 -18.56
N ILE A 101 -12.02 -5.51 -17.87
CA ILE A 101 -11.66 -6.79 -17.23
C ILE A 101 -11.11 -7.78 -18.26
N ILE A 102 -11.79 -7.98 -19.39
CA ILE A 102 -11.34 -8.93 -20.43
C ILE A 102 -9.98 -8.50 -20.99
N LEU A 103 -9.81 -7.21 -21.32
CA LEU A 103 -8.56 -6.67 -21.84
C LEU A 103 -7.41 -6.89 -20.85
N TYR A 104 -7.63 -6.57 -19.57
CA TYR A 104 -6.61 -6.70 -18.54
C TYR A 104 -6.30 -8.17 -18.23
N SER A 105 -7.31 -9.06 -18.26
CA SER A 105 -7.10 -10.51 -18.15
C SER A 105 -6.22 -11.02 -19.28
N PHE A 106 -6.47 -10.63 -20.54
CA PHE A 106 -5.66 -11.09 -21.67
C PHE A 106 -4.18 -10.67 -21.53
N ILE A 107 -3.93 -9.41 -21.20
CA ILE A 107 -2.57 -8.89 -20.96
C ILE A 107 -1.92 -9.63 -19.78
N TYR A 108 -2.68 -9.84 -18.71
CA TYR A 108 -2.22 -10.55 -17.53
C TYR A 108 -1.87 -12.01 -17.82
N ASP A 109 -2.73 -12.75 -18.51
CA ASP A 109 -2.57 -14.17 -18.79
C ASP A 109 -1.33 -14.42 -19.67
N ILE A 110 -1.12 -13.57 -20.69
CA ILE A 110 0.12 -13.60 -21.51
C ILE A 110 1.35 -13.37 -20.61
N SER A 111 1.28 -12.36 -19.74
CA SER A 111 2.41 -12.00 -18.86
C SER A 111 2.71 -13.10 -17.84
N ALA A 112 1.67 -13.68 -17.25
CA ALA A 112 1.77 -14.77 -16.28
C ALA A 112 2.29 -16.05 -16.95
N PHE A 113 1.85 -16.36 -18.18
CA PHE A 113 2.37 -17.48 -18.95
C PHE A 113 3.87 -17.33 -19.24
N ILE A 114 4.30 -16.16 -19.73
CA ILE A 114 5.72 -15.88 -19.98
C ILE A 114 6.53 -16.02 -18.69
N TYR A 115 6.01 -15.51 -17.58
CA TYR A 115 6.65 -15.59 -16.27
C TYR A 115 6.82 -17.04 -15.79
N LEU A 116 5.75 -17.84 -15.81
CA LEU A 116 5.79 -19.25 -15.43
C LEU A 116 6.69 -20.07 -16.36
N TRP A 117 6.72 -19.75 -17.65
CA TRP A 117 7.62 -20.38 -18.62
C TRP A 117 9.09 -20.12 -18.27
N GLN A 118 9.46 -18.88 -17.90
CA GLN A 118 10.82 -18.55 -17.48
C GLN A 118 11.23 -19.27 -16.20
N ILE A 119 10.35 -19.30 -15.19
CA ILE A 119 10.62 -20.06 -13.95
C ILE A 119 10.80 -21.54 -14.27
N ASN A 120 9.93 -22.11 -15.09
CA ASN A 120 10.02 -23.52 -15.47
C ASN A 120 11.30 -23.82 -16.25
N LYS A 121 11.77 -22.91 -17.12
CA LYS A 121 13.05 -23.06 -17.83
C LYS A 121 14.24 -23.09 -16.86
N SER A 122 14.22 -22.29 -15.80
CA SER A 122 15.33 -22.17 -14.85
C SER A 122 15.34 -23.25 -13.76
N PHE A 123 14.17 -23.66 -13.25
CA PHE A 123 14.07 -24.58 -12.11
C PHE A 123 13.37 -25.91 -12.42
N GLY A 124 12.64 -26.00 -13.53
CA GLY A 124 11.77 -27.14 -13.84
C GLY A 124 10.53 -27.21 -12.94
N PHE A 125 9.44 -27.82 -13.42
CA PHE A 125 8.16 -27.87 -12.72
C PHE A 125 8.25 -28.46 -11.30
N ASN A 126 9.04 -29.53 -11.13
CA ASN A 126 9.28 -30.17 -9.83
C ASN A 126 10.21 -29.35 -8.92
N GLY A 127 11.08 -28.52 -9.51
CA GLY A 127 12.02 -27.67 -8.78
C GLY A 127 11.36 -26.43 -8.16
N ILE A 128 10.27 -25.93 -8.74
CA ILE A 128 9.57 -24.72 -8.26
C ILE A 128 9.11 -24.86 -6.80
N LEU A 129 8.64 -26.04 -6.40
CA LEU A 129 8.17 -26.29 -5.04
C LEU A 129 9.25 -26.85 -4.12
N SER A 130 10.27 -27.52 -4.65
CA SER A 130 11.32 -28.18 -3.86
C SER A 130 12.55 -27.29 -3.61
N LYS A 131 12.75 -26.23 -4.40
CA LYS A 131 13.92 -25.34 -4.37
C LYS A 131 13.56 -23.89 -4.04
N LEU A 132 12.65 -23.68 -3.09
CA LEU A 132 12.16 -22.34 -2.70
C LEU A 132 13.28 -21.38 -2.29
N THR A 133 14.35 -21.88 -1.64
CA THR A 133 15.52 -21.08 -1.24
C THR A 133 16.36 -20.62 -2.43
N GLU A 134 16.67 -21.52 -3.37
CA GLU A 134 17.39 -21.18 -4.61
C GLU A 134 16.57 -20.21 -5.46
N MET A 135 15.26 -20.43 -5.53
CA MET A 135 14.33 -19.54 -6.21
C MET A 135 14.33 -18.15 -5.57
N ASN A 136 14.31 -18.04 -4.24
CA ASN A 136 14.43 -16.76 -3.53
C ASN A 136 15.78 -16.07 -3.80
N LEU A 137 16.89 -16.79 -3.87
CA LEU A 137 18.20 -16.22 -4.21
C LEU A 137 18.20 -15.67 -5.65
N ALA A 138 17.64 -16.39 -6.62
CA ALA A 138 17.53 -15.95 -8.00
C ALA A 138 16.57 -14.75 -8.20
N PHE A 139 15.50 -14.67 -7.39
CA PHE A 139 14.64 -13.48 -7.36
C PHE A 139 15.33 -12.26 -6.75
N GLN A 140 16.23 -12.48 -5.78
CA GLN A 140 17.03 -11.44 -5.14
C GLN A 140 18.19 -10.97 -6.03
N SER A 141 18.82 -11.88 -6.78
CA SER A 141 19.84 -11.55 -7.80
C SER A 141 19.25 -10.84 -9.01
N GLY A 142 17.91 -10.87 -9.15
CA GLY A 142 17.19 -10.16 -10.20
C GLY A 142 17.13 -10.91 -11.52
N GLU A 143 17.45 -12.21 -11.54
CA GLU A 143 17.37 -13.07 -12.73
C GLU A 143 15.97 -13.08 -13.37
N PHE A 144 14.93 -12.91 -12.55
CA PHE A 144 13.53 -12.77 -12.97
C PHE A 144 13.00 -11.35 -12.75
N SER A 145 13.84 -10.33 -12.89
CA SER A 145 13.41 -8.93 -12.76
C SER A 145 13.50 -8.13 -14.06
N ILE A 146 14.07 -8.72 -15.11
CA ILE A 146 14.37 -8.07 -16.38
C ILE A 146 13.48 -8.69 -17.45
N GLY A 147 12.38 -8.02 -17.81
CA GLY A 147 11.52 -8.46 -18.90
C GLY A 147 10.16 -7.77 -18.95
N ILE A 148 9.46 -7.99 -20.06
CA ILE A 148 8.10 -7.46 -20.32
C ILE A 148 7.13 -7.73 -19.15
N PHE A 149 7.22 -8.88 -18.48
CA PHE A 149 6.30 -9.21 -17.39
C PHE A 149 6.41 -8.29 -16.16
N SER A 150 7.58 -7.70 -15.86
CA SER A 150 7.71 -6.79 -14.71
C SER A 150 6.96 -5.46 -14.93
N LEU A 151 6.70 -5.12 -16.20
CA LEU A 151 5.86 -3.98 -16.58
C LEU A 151 4.37 -4.30 -16.42
N PHE A 152 3.95 -5.52 -16.75
CA PHE A 152 2.53 -5.89 -16.79
C PHE A 152 2.01 -6.57 -15.53
N LEU A 153 2.87 -7.14 -14.68
CA LEU A 153 2.45 -7.74 -13.40
C LEU A 153 1.63 -6.76 -12.53
N PRO A 154 1.97 -5.46 -12.43
CA PRO A 154 1.16 -4.47 -11.73
C PRO A 154 -0.30 -4.35 -12.19
N ILE A 155 -0.69 -4.89 -13.36
CA ILE A 155 -2.09 -4.90 -13.80
C ILE A 155 -2.99 -5.71 -12.86
N THR A 156 -2.40 -6.69 -12.13
CA THR A 156 -3.11 -7.60 -11.23
C THR A 156 -3.90 -6.87 -10.15
N TYR A 157 -3.37 -5.77 -9.61
CA TYR A 157 -4.03 -5.01 -8.54
C TYR A 157 -5.34 -4.36 -9.02
N SER A 158 -5.31 -3.75 -10.19
CA SER A 158 -6.50 -3.19 -10.82
C SER A 158 -7.48 -4.29 -11.24
N LEU A 159 -6.97 -5.38 -11.83
CA LEU A 159 -7.79 -6.50 -12.31
C LEU A 159 -8.56 -7.17 -11.16
N ALA A 160 -7.88 -7.53 -10.08
CA ALA A 160 -8.49 -8.17 -8.92
C ALA A 160 -9.62 -7.33 -8.32
N LEU A 161 -9.42 -6.02 -8.16
CA LEU A 161 -10.43 -5.11 -7.61
C LEU A 161 -11.64 -4.94 -8.53
N MET A 162 -11.40 -4.83 -9.84
CA MET A 162 -12.49 -4.76 -10.84
C MET A 162 -13.32 -6.05 -10.87
N ILE A 163 -12.66 -7.21 -10.78
CA ILE A 163 -13.36 -8.51 -10.73
C ILE A 163 -14.20 -8.60 -9.45
N LEU A 164 -13.66 -8.25 -8.28
CA LEU A 164 -14.43 -8.22 -7.02
C LEU A 164 -15.65 -7.31 -7.11
N TYR A 165 -15.48 -6.11 -7.67
CA TYR A 165 -16.59 -5.19 -7.92
C TYR A 165 -17.63 -5.81 -8.85
N TYR A 166 -17.17 -6.41 -9.96
CA TYR A 166 -18.07 -7.03 -10.92
C TYR A 166 -18.88 -8.16 -10.29
N LEU A 167 -18.23 -9.10 -9.60
CA LEU A 167 -18.88 -10.24 -8.92
C LEU A 167 -19.91 -9.78 -7.87
N LYS A 168 -19.62 -8.69 -7.14
CA LYS A 168 -20.53 -8.17 -6.11
C LYS A 168 -21.83 -7.59 -6.68
N PHE A 169 -21.74 -6.92 -7.82
CA PHE A 169 -22.85 -6.12 -8.36
C PHE A 169 -23.51 -6.71 -9.62
N TYR A 170 -22.83 -7.61 -10.32
CA TYR A 170 -23.29 -8.25 -11.54
C TYR A 170 -23.07 -9.77 -11.42
N LYS A 171 -24.11 -10.56 -11.74
CA LYS A 171 -24.18 -12.03 -11.53
C LYS A 171 -22.83 -12.77 -11.62
N ASN A 172 -22.62 -13.71 -10.69
CA ASN A 172 -21.41 -14.55 -10.63
C ASN A 172 -21.18 -15.32 -11.92
N HIS A 173 -19.99 -15.17 -12.49
CA HIS A 173 -19.48 -16.02 -13.57
C HIS A 173 -18.28 -16.79 -13.04
N PHE A 174 -18.32 -18.13 -13.08
CA PHE A 174 -17.25 -19.00 -12.62
C PHE A 174 -15.87 -18.59 -13.18
N LEU A 175 -15.80 -18.22 -14.46
CA LEU A 175 -14.57 -17.76 -15.10
C LEU A 175 -13.96 -16.52 -14.45
N LEU A 176 -14.77 -15.59 -13.93
CA LEU A 176 -14.25 -14.41 -13.21
C LEU A 176 -13.67 -14.80 -11.85
N ILE A 177 -14.26 -15.81 -11.18
CA ILE A 177 -13.72 -16.34 -9.92
C ILE A 177 -12.37 -17.03 -10.20
N VAL A 178 -12.28 -17.82 -11.26
CA VAL A 178 -11.02 -18.43 -11.70
C VAL A 178 -9.98 -17.35 -11.98
N GLN A 179 -10.32 -16.32 -12.77
CA GLN A 179 -9.40 -15.22 -13.07
C GLN A 179 -8.94 -14.49 -11.80
N TYR A 180 -9.86 -14.25 -10.86
CA TYR A 180 -9.51 -13.64 -9.59
C TYR A 180 -8.48 -14.46 -8.81
N LEU A 181 -8.63 -15.79 -8.77
CA LEU A 181 -7.63 -16.68 -8.15
C LEU A 181 -6.31 -16.68 -8.94
N LEU A 182 -6.36 -16.67 -10.27
CA LEU A 182 -5.16 -16.61 -11.11
C LEU A 182 -4.32 -15.36 -10.81
N CYS A 183 -4.94 -14.21 -10.48
CA CYS A 183 -4.26 -12.96 -10.11
C CYS A 183 -3.25 -13.13 -8.95
N TYR A 184 -3.44 -14.13 -8.09
CA TYR A 184 -2.58 -14.42 -6.95
C TYR A 184 -1.41 -15.34 -7.28
N ILE A 185 -1.43 -16.09 -8.39
CA ILE A 185 -0.40 -17.10 -8.71
C ILE A 185 1.01 -16.50 -8.82
N PRO A 186 1.26 -15.41 -9.58
CA PRO A 186 2.57 -14.78 -9.63
C PRO A 186 2.99 -14.16 -8.30
N ALA A 187 2.03 -13.85 -7.42
CA ALA A 187 2.26 -13.31 -6.08
C ALA A 187 2.67 -14.39 -5.06
N ILE A 188 2.65 -15.67 -5.43
CA ILE A 188 3.23 -16.79 -4.65
C ILE A 188 4.77 -16.81 -4.78
N SER A 189 5.34 -15.99 -5.66
CA SER A 189 6.78 -15.66 -5.67
C SER A 189 7.25 -15.12 -4.30
N PRO A 190 8.52 -15.32 -3.89
CA PRO A 190 9.07 -14.77 -2.64
C PRO A 190 9.07 -13.23 -2.53
N ARG A 191 8.62 -12.51 -3.57
CA ARG A 191 8.31 -11.08 -3.50
C ARG A 191 6.97 -10.82 -2.77
N ARG A 192 7.08 -10.81 -1.44
CA ARG A 192 6.02 -10.67 -0.42
C ARG A 192 5.14 -9.42 -0.55
N ASP A 193 5.65 -8.38 -1.19
CA ASP A 193 4.98 -7.10 -1.38
C ASP A 193 3.75 -7.21 -2.31
N THR A 194 3.83 -8.02 -3.36
CA THR A 194 2.73 -8.13 -4.34
C THR A 194 1.48 -8.78 -3.75
N LEU A 195 1.64 -9.90 -3.03
CA LEU A 195 0.53 -10.58 -2.37
C LEU A 195 -0.14 -9.68 -1.33
N PHE A 196 0.68 -9.00 -0.53
CA PHE A 196 0.21 -8.14 0.52
C PHE A 196 -0.60 -6.95 -0.03
N TYR A 197 -0.18 -6.39 -1.17
CA TYR A 197 -0.89 -5.28 -1.81
C TYR A 197 -2.23 -5.76 -2.42
N LEU A 198 -2.27 -6.96 -3.01
CA LEU A 198 -3.52 -7.58 -3.48
C LEU A 198 -4.52 -7.81 -2.34
N VAL A 199 -4.04 -8.32 -1.20
CA VAL A 199 -4.86 -8.51 0.00
C VAL A 199 -5.35 -7.17 0.52
N PHE A 200 -4.47 -6.16 0.65
CA PHE A 200 -4.85 -4.83 1.13
C PHE A 200 -5.92 -4.19 0.24
N MET A 201 -5.74 -4.21 -1.08
CA MET A 201 -6.72 -3.69 -2.04
C MET A 201 -8.06 -4.42 -1.95
N SER A 202 -8.04 -5.74 -1.77
CA SER A 202 -9.25 -6.55 -1.56
C SER A 202 -9.95 -6.22 -0.23
N MET A 203 -9.20 -5.90 0.82
CA MET A 203 -9.77 -5.40 2.08
C MET A 203 -10.42 -4.03 1.91
N MET A 204 -9.77 -3.10 1.20
CA MET A 204 -10.36 -1.79 0.88
C MET A 204 -11.71 -1.95 0.15
N PHE A 205 -11.80 -2.88 -0.81
CA PHE A 205 -13.05 -3.22 -1.47
C PHE A 205 -14.16 -3.60 -0.48
N ILE A 206 -13.86 -4.51 0.46
CA ILE A 206 -14.81 -5.03 1.45
C ILE A 206 -15.28 -3.92 2.39
N PHE A 207 -14.39 -3.03 2.84
CA PHE A 207 -14.75 -1.97 3.80
C PHE A 207 -15.49 -0.80 3.17
N MET A 208 -15.15 -0.46 1.94
CA MET A 208 -15.74 0.70 1.26
C MET A 208 -17.06 0.35 0.60
N THR A 209 -17.29 -0.93 0.27
CA THR A 209 -18.52 -1.40 -0.35
C THR A 209 -19.51 -1.92 0.70
N PRO A 210 -20.60 -1.21 1.01
CA PRO A 210 -21.54 -1.67 2.02
C PRO A 210 -22.24 -2.96 1.59
N SER A 211 -22.49 -3.84 2.57
CA SER A 211 -23.38 -4.98 2.40
C SER A 211 -24.80 -4.50 2.10
N LYS A 212 -25.49 -5.19 1.18
CA LYS A 212 -26.94 -4.99 0.96
C LYS A 212 -27.75 -5.30 2.23
N GLU A 213 -27.23 -6.19 3.07
CA GLU A 213 -27.76 -6.43 4.41
C GLU A 213 -27.34 -5.31 5.35
N LYS A 214 -28.33 -4.59 5.89
CA LYS A 214 -28.19 -3.83 7.15
C LYS A 214 -28.01 -4.86 8.28
N SER A 215 -26.86 -5.54 8.35
CA SER A 215 -26.58 -6.27 9.58
C SER A 215 -26.27 -5.22 10.64
N ASN A 216 -27.12 -5.13 11.68
CA ASN A 216 -26.95 -4.26 12.84
C ASN A 216 -25.68 -4.55 13.65
N ASP A 217 -24.92 -5.57 13.27
CA ASP A 217 -23.85 -6.12 14.08
C ASP A 217 -22.49 -5.62 13.56
N ASP A 218 -22.07 -4.45 14.04
CA ASP A 218 -20.75 -3.89 13.72
C ASP A 218 -19.62 -4.85 14.11
N PHE A 219 -19.83 -5.70 15.12
CA PHE A 219 -18.92 -6.77 15.53
C PHE A 219 -18.57 -7.73 14.39
N LYS A 220 -19.54 -8.12 13.54
CA LYS A 220 -19.29 -9.00 12.39
C LYS A 220 -18.44 -8.34 11.31
N LYS A 221 -18.49 -7.01 11.17
CA LYS A 221 -17.61 -6.27 10.27
C LYS A 221 -16.18 -6.28 10.80
N TYR A 222 -15.98 -5.99 12.09
CA TYR A 222 -14.68 -6.07 12.77
C TYR A 222 -14.07 -7.48 12.71
N PHE A 223 -14.89 -8.51 12.92
CA PHE A 223 -14.47 -9.90 12.84
C PHE A 223 -14.01 -10.32 11.44
N LYS A 224 -14.68 -9.86 10.38
CA LYS A 224 -14.23 -10.09 8.99
C LYS A 224 -12.89 -9.43 8.68
N ILE A 225 -12.63 -8.24 9.25
CA ILE A 225 -11.30 -7.59 9.16
C ILE A 225 -10.27 -8.48 9.83
N PHE A 226 -10.56 -8.87 11.07
CA PHE A 226 -9.65 -9.62 11.90
C PHE A 226 -9.33 -10.97 11.26
N SER A 227 -10.33 -11.67 10.69
CA SER A 227 -10.10 -12.94 10.00
C SER A 227 -9.21 -12.80 8.76
N VAL A 228 -9.41 -11.75 7.95
CA VAL A 228 -8.58 -11.55 6.73
C VAL A 228 -7.17 -11.09 7.11
N VAL A 229 -7.03 -10.21 8.10
CA VAL A 229 -5.71 -9.84 8.67
C VAL A 229 -5.04 -11.08 9.22
N SER A 230 -5.71 -11.88 10.05
CA SER A 230 -5.17 -13.12 10.62
C SER A 230 -4.75 -14.13 9.55
N ILE A 231 -5.50 -14.28 8.44
CA ILE A 231 -5.11 -15.14 7.32
C ILE A 231 -3.86 -14.59 6.61
N ALA A 232 -3.81 -13.28 6.37
CA ALA A 232 -2.65 -12.63 5.75
C ALA A 232 -1.40 -12.71 6.63
N VAL A 233 -1.57 -12.51 7.95
CA VAL A 233 -0.56 -12.67 8.99
C VAL A 233 -0.08 -14.11 9.09
N TRP A 234 -1.00 -15.08 9.07
CA TRP A 234 -0.67 -16.51 9.09
C TRP A 234 0.12 -16.91 7.84
N PHE A 235 -0.32 -16.47 6.65
CA PHE A 235 0.41 -16.72 5.41
C PHE A 235 1.79 -16.06 5.41
N MET A 236 1.90 -14.84 5.95
CA MET A 236 3.18 -14.14 6.10
C MET A 236 4.12 -14.93 7.01
N GLY A 237 3.67 -15.34 8.20
CA GLY A 237 4.48 -16.16 9.12
C GLY A 237 4.88 -17.50 8.52
N MET A 238 3.98 -18.18 7.80
CA MET A 238 4.29 -19.42 7.09
C MET A 238 5.37 -19.19 6.01
N SER A 239 5.24 -18.12 5.21
CA SER A 239 6.23 -17.77 4.19
C SER A 239 7.60 -17.39 4.78
N GLN A 240 7.64 -16.79 5.98
CA GLN A 240 8.89 -16.43 6.66
C GLN A 240 9.61 -17.67 7.22
N ASN A 241 8.85 -18.60 7.81
CA ASN A 241 9.35 -19.88 8.29
C ASN A 241 9.89 -20.75 7.15
N LEU A 242 9.16 -20.84 6.02
CA LEU A 242 9.59 -21.59 4.83
C LEU A 242 10.86 -21.02 4.18
N LEU A 243 11.23 -19.77 4.49
CA LEU A 243 12.41 -19.09 3.96
C LEU A 243 13.55 -18.93 4.98
N ASN A 244 13.49 -19.61 6.14
CA ASN A 244 14.47 -19.52 7.23
C ASN A 244 14.75 -18.08 7.70
N LYS A 245 13.76 -17.19 7.63
CA LYS A 245 13.89 -15.76 7.99
C LYS A 245 13.21 -15.38 9.30
N ALA A 246 12.65 -16.36 10.00
CA ALA A 246 12.01 -16.16 11.29
C ALA A 246 13.00 -15.63 12.32
N SER A 247 12.64 -14.54 13.00
CA SER A 247 13.44 -14.05 14.13
C SER A 247 13.27 -14.99 15.32
N GLU A 248 14.38 -15.50 15.87
CA GLU A 248 14.39 -16.30 17.10
C GLU A 248 14.12 -15.45 18.37
N HIS A 249 14.09 -14.12 18.23
CA HIS A 249 13.92 -13.22 19.37
C HIS A 249 12.45 -13.12 19.80
N SER A 250 12.23 -13.23 21.12
CA SER A 250 10.94 -12.95 21.74
C SER A 250 10.83 -11.47 22.08
N PHE A 251 9.77 -10.83 21.60
CA PHE A 251 9.50 -9.41 21.86
C PHE A 251 8.40 -9.25 22.92
N LYS A 252 8.47 -8.16 23.67
CA LYS A 252 7.42 -7.73 24.59
C LYS A 252 6.86 -6.40 24.12
N LEU A 253 5.54 -6.27 24.06
CA LEU A 253 4.83 -5.02 23.84
C LEU A 253 4.29 -4.52 25.18
N PHE A 254 4.73 -3.36 25.65
CA PHE A 254 4.40 -2.82 26.98
C PHE A 254 4.63 -3.85 28.09
N HIS A 255 5.79 -4.52 28.05
CA HIS A 255 6.20 -5.61 28.96
C HIS A 255 5.38 -6.90 28.87
N VAL A 256 4.36 -6.97 28.00
CA VAL A 256 3.59 -8.19 27.74
C VAL A 256 4.23 -8.97 26.59
N PRO A 257 4.59 -10.26 26.76
CA PRO A 257 5.13 -11.05 25.66
C PRO A 257 4.12 -11.14 24.52
N ILE A 258 4.56 -10.89 23.29
CA ILE A 258 3.72 -11.06 22.11
C ILE A 258 3.97 -12.45 21.48
N PRO A 259 2.94 -13.07 20.89
CA PRO A 259 3.10 -14.32 20.15
C PRO A 259 4.13 -14.21 19.03
N SER A 260 4.91 -15.27 18.81
CA SER A 260 6.00 -15.30 17.82
C SER A 260 5.56 -14.91 16.41
N PHE A 261 4.37 -15.32 15.99
CA PHE A 261 3.80 -14.97 14.68
C PHE A 261 3.50 -13.47 14.51
N LEU A 262 3.43 -12.70 15.60
CA LEU A 262 3.26 -11.24 15.57
C LEU A 262 4.57 -10.48 15.66
N ASN A 263 5.68 -11.12 16.07
CA ASN A 263 6.97 -10.46 16.26
C ASN A 263 7.39 -9.72 14.99
N GLU A 264 7.40 -10.43 13.88
CA GLU A 264 7.83 -9.87 12.60
C GLU A 264 6.95 -8.71 12.15
N ILE A 265 5.64 -8.80 12.34
CA ILE A 265 4.69 -7.74 11.96
C ILE A 265 4.87 -6.51 12.83
N ALA A 266 4.98 -6.71 14.15
CA ALA A 266 5.16 -5.63 15.10
C ALA A 266 6.46 -4.86 14.79
N ILE A 267 7.56 -5.58 14.53
CA ILE A 267 8.83 -4.98 14.14
C ILE A 267 8.76 -4.33 12.75
N TYR A 268 8.09 -4.97 11.80
CA TYR A 268 7.90 -4.47 10.44
C TYR A 268 7.23 -3.08 10.41
N ILE A 269 6.36 -2.81 11.38
CA ILE A 269 5.70 -1.52 11.58
C ILE A 269 6.56 -0.58 12.43
N ALA A 270 7.07 -1.05 13.57
CA ALA A 270 7.79 -0.22 14.54
C ALA A 270 9.18 0.25 14.09
N GLY A 271 9.89 -0.54 13.28
CA GLY A 271 11.31 -0.33 12.98
C GLY A 271 11.62 0.88 12.09
N ASN A 272 10.61 1.49 11.46
CA ASN A 272 10.77 2.55 10.47
C ASN A 272 11.28 3.87 11.05
N TYR A 273 10.76 4.31 12.19
CA TYR A 273 11.17 5.55 12.84
C TYR A 273 12.56 5.48 13.50
N PRO A 274 12.92 4.38 14.21
CA PRO A 274 14.30 4.15 14.65
C PRO A 274 15.30 4.16 13.50
N TYR A 275 14.93 3.54 12.37
CA TYR A 275 15.75 3.55 11.18
C TYR A 275 15.90 4.96 10.60
N PHE A 276 14.81 5.73 10.53
CA PHE A 276 14.84 7.12 10.09
C PHE A 276 15.73 8.01 10.97
N GLN A 277 15.72 7.79 12.30
CA GLN A 277 16.65 8.44 13.22
C GLN A 277 18.11 8.07 12.91
N LYS A 278 18.43 6.81 12.63
CA LYS A 278 19.80 6.42 12.26
C LYS A 278 20.27 7.04 10.95
N LEU A 279 19.40 7.12 9.94
CA LEU A 279 19.68 7.84 8.71
C LEU A 279 20.00 9.32 8.98
N TYR A 280 19.30 9.94 9.93
CA TYR A 280 19.58 11.31 10.35
C TYR A 280 20.95 11.44 11.01
N ASP A 281 21.27 10.57 11.96
CA ASP A 281 22.53 10.61 12.70
C ASP A 281 23.74 10.40 11.77
N LEU A 282 23.57 9.59 10.72
CA LEU A 282 24.57 9.36 9.67
C LEU A 282 24.58 10.44 8.58
N ARG A 283 23.78 11.51 8.73
CA ARG A 283 23.66 12.62 7.75
C ARG A 283 23.21 12.16 6.36
N GLN A 284 22.42 11.08 6.29
CA GLN A 284 21.85 10.55 5.04
C GLN A 284 20.48 11.15 4.69
N LEU A 285 20.00 12.15 5.46
CA LEU A 285 18.76 12.89 5.19
C LEU A 285 18.95 14.17 4.36
N ASN A 286 20.13 14.34 3.76
CA ASN A 286 20.39 15.53 2.95
C ASN A 286 19.58 15.46 1.65
N PHE A 287 19.08 16.63 1.24
CA PHE A 287 18.49 16.80 -0.08
C PHE A 287 19.54 16.46 -1.13
N GLU A 288 19.20 15.52 -2.01
CA GLU A 288 20.10 15.15 -3.11
C GLU A 288 19.65 15.83 -4.39
N HIS A 289 18.42 15.55 -4.84
CA HIS A 289 17.91 16.04 -6.13
C HIS A 289 16.39 16.19 -6.10
N PHE A 290 15.84 17.10 -6.91
CA PHE A 290 14.39 17.35 -6.98
C PHE A 290 13.68 16.35 -7.90
N LEU A 291 12.72 15.59 -7.36
CA LEU A 291 11.81 14.67 -8.08
C LEU A 291 12.48 13.61 -8.97
N LEU A 292 13.76 13.33 -8.74
CA LEU A 292 14.55 12.53 -9.66
C LEU A 292 14.24 11.03 -9.53
N ALA A 293 13.89 10.56 -8.34
CA ALA A 293 13.30 9.23 -8.17
C ALA A 293 11.85 9.15 -8.65
N THR A 294 11.08 10.20 -8.38
CA THR A 294 9.66 10.29 -8.76
C THR A 294 9.50 10.18 -10.29
N PHE A 295 10.39 10.81 -11.05
CA PHE A 295 10.40 10.76 -12.52
C PHE A 295 11.36 9.71 -13.09
N ARG A 296 11.79 8.73 -12.29
CA ARG A 296 12.76 7.71 -12.71
C ARG A 296 12.36 6.97 -13.98
N ILE A 297 11.07 6.75 -14.24
CA ILE A 297 10.59 6.15 -15.50
C ILE A 297 10.96 7.03 -16.70
N TYR A 298 10.71 8.34 -16.61
CA TYR A 298 11.10 9.30 -17.64
C TYR A 298 12.63 9.25 -17.83
N TYR A 299 13.40 9.21 -16.75
CA TYR A 299 14.86 9.13 -16.84
C TYR A 299 15.40 7.79 -17.38
N ILE A 300 14.74 6.66 -17.12
CA ILE A 300 15.17 5.34 -17.62
C ILE A 300 14.82 5.17 -19.10
N TYR A 301 13.61 5.54 -19.49
CA TYR A 301 13.07 5.18 -20.81
C TYR A 301 13.09 6.32 -21.82
N ILE A 302 13.07 7.58 -21.38
CA ILE A 302 13.01 8.75 -22.26
C ILE A 302 14.36 9.46 -22.35
N ALA A 303 15.09 9.60 -21.24
CA ALA A 303 16.41 10.28 -21.27
C ALA A 303 17.43 9.67 -22.25
N PRO A 304 17.50 8.33 -22.46
CA PRO A 304 18.38 7.74 -23.47
C PRO A 304 18.05 8.17 -24.90
N ILE A 305 16.78 8.46 -25.21
CA ILE A 305 16.35 8.97 -26.53
C ILE A 305 16.97 10.36 -26.80
N PHE A 306 17.20 11.14 -25.74
CA PHE A 306 17.83 12.45 -25.79
C PHE A 306 19.34 12.43 -25.53
N GLY A 307 19.98 11.26 -25.50
CA GLY A 307 21.41 11.12 -25.25
C GLY A 307 21.83 11.38 -23.79
N ILE A 308 20.88 11.47 -22.86
CA ILE A 308 21.14 11.74 -21.44
C ILE A 308 21.19 10.41 -20.68
N GLN A 309 22.32 10.13 -20.03
CA GLN A 309 22.48 8.96 -19.15
C GLN A 309 22.33 9.39 -17.68
N VAL A 310 21.30 8.88 -17.01
CA VAL A 310 21.07 9.13 -15.57
C VAL A 310 21.31 7.83 -14.80
N ASN A 311 22.18 7.84 -13.79
CA ASN A 311 22.41 6.68 -12.93
C ASN A 311 21.23 6.47 -11.97
N THR A 312 20.18 5.84 -12.47
CA THR A 312 18.95 5.63 -11.70
C THR A 312 19.00 4.50 -10.68
N LYS A 313 20.08 3.70 -10.64
CA LYS A 313 20.14 2.48 -9.81
C LYS A 313 20.45 2.77 -8.33
N ALA A 314 21.29 3.76 -8.03
CA ALA A 314 21.83 3.97 -6.68
C ALA A 314 21.07 4.99 -5.80
N MET A 315 20.03 5.66 -6.32
CA MET A 315 19.50 6.90 -5.72
C MET A 315 18.83 6.73 -4.34
N PHE A 316 18.40 5.52 -3.95
CA PHE A 316 17.72 5.25 -2.67
C PHE A 316 18.14 3.92 -2.05
N GLU A 317 19.38 3.49 -2.26
CA GLU A 317 19.89 2.30 -1.57
C GLU A 317 19.96 2.58 -0.06
N LEU A 318 19.06 1.92 0.68
CA LEU A 318 18.99 2.00 2.13
C LEU A 318 19.93 0.97 2.74
N PRO A 319 21.00 1.39 3.46
CA PRO A 319 21.92 0.46 4.08
C PRO A 319 21.21 -0.40 5.12
N LEU A 320 21.61 -1.67 5.27
CA LEU A 320 21.22 -2.45 6.44
C LEU A 320 21.89 -1.85 7.68
N MET A 321 21.08 -1.43 8.64
CA MET A 321 21.54 -0.84 9.90
C MET A 321 20.89 -1.57 11.06
N ASN A 322 21.65 -1.81 12.12
CA ASN A 322 21.07 -2.27 13.38
C ASN A 322 20.05 -1.22 13.85
N ILE A 323 18.86 -1.59 14.33
CA ILE A 323 17.92 -0.66 15.01
C ILE A 323 17.58 -1.10 16.44
N GLY A 324 18.18 -2.20 16.89
CA GLY A 324 18.04 -2.71 18.25
C GLY A 324 18.97 -2.02 19.24
N THR A 325 18.65 -2.12 20.53
CA THR A 325 19.50 -1.69 21.65
C THR A 325 20.27 -2.86 22.26
N ASP A 326 19.61 -4.02 22.38
CA ASP A 326 20.12 -5.15 23.18
C ASP A 326 20.57 -6.33 22.32
N PHE A 327 20.31 -6.27 21.01
CA PHE A 327 20.71 -7.26 20.02
C PHE A 327 20.90 -6.61 18.65
N ASN A 328 21.68 -7.26 17.78
CA ASN A 328 21.92 -6.77 16.44
C ASN A 328 20.73 -7.10 15.54
N PHE A 329 19.84 -6.13 15.35
CA PHE A 329 18.66 -6.25 14.51
C PHE A 329 18.78 -5.39 13.26
N LEU A 330 19.24 -5.99 12.17
CA LEU A 330 19.44 -5.30 10.90
C LEU A 330 18.10 -4.99 10.22
N PHE A 331 17.94 -3.73 9.83
CA PHE A 331 16.74 -3.19 9.18
C PHE A 331 17.16 -2.21 8.08
N ASN A 332 16.33 -2.06 7.05
CA ASN A 332 16.65 -1.20 5.90
C ASN A 332 15.46 -0.41 5.36
N THR A 333 14.40 -0.23 6.16
CA THR A 333 13.11 0.32 5.70
C THR A 333 12.83 1.66 6.34
N ALA A 334 12.39 2.65 5.56
CA ALA A 334 12.12 4.02 6.02
C ALA A 334 10.66 4.45 5.76
N PRO A 335 10.12 5.40 6.53
CA PRO A 335 8.80 5.97 6.27
C PRO A 335 8.81 6.81 4.99
N MET A 336 7.63 7.03 4.39
CA MET A 336 7.39 7.96 3.27
C MET A 336 8.04 9.33 3.48
N LEU A 337 8.10 9.79 4.74
CA LEU A 337 8.77 11.01 5.15
C LEU A 337 10.23 11.09 4.70
N TYR A 338 11.00 10.00 4.83
CA TYR A 338 12.39 9.95 4.36
C TYR A 338 12.51 10.32 2.89
N TYR A 339 11.67 9.72 2.06
CA TYR A 339 11.71 9.87 0.62
C TYR A 339 11.32 11.28 0.17
N PHE A 340 10.28 11.87 0.75
CA PHE A 340 9.94 13.27 0.46
C PHE A 340 11.00 14.26 0.96
N VAL A 341 11.67 13.98 2.09
CA VAL A 341 12.78 14.81 2.56
C VAL A 341 13.99 14.72 1.61
N LYS A 342 14.35 13.52 1.15
CA LYS A 342 15.43 13.32 0.17
C LYS A 342 15.13 13.98 -1.19
N GLU A 343 13.91 13.85 -1.69
CA GLU A 343 13.49 14.33 -3.01
C GLU A 343 13.08 15.81 -3.05
N SER A 344 12.70 16.42 -1.92
CA SER A 344 12.16 17.79 -1.91
C SER A 344 12.75 18.66 -0.80
N GLY A 345 13.66 18.13 0.01
CA GLY A 345 14.35 18.88 1.05
C GLY A 345 13.35 19.52 2.00
N MET A 346 13.49 20.82 2.23
CA MET A 346 12.57 21.61 3.06
C MET A 346 11.13 21.66 2.54
N PHE A 347 10.88 21.37 1.25
CA PHE A 347 9.56 21.39 0.63
C PHE A 347 8.80 20.06 0.74
N PHE A 348 9.32 19.09 1.50
CA PHE A 348 8.68 17.76 1.68
C PHE A 348 7.20 17.84 2.11
N PHE A 349 6.81 18.91 2.81
CA PHE A 349 5.45 19.12 3.30
C PHE A 349 4.41 19.23 2.16
N ILE A 350 4.81 19.71 0.98
CA ILE A 350 3.92 19.86 -0.19
C ILE A 350 3.37 18.50 -0.62
N GLY A 351 4.21 17.46 -0.63
CA GLY A 351 3.79 16.10 -0.99
C GLY A 351 2.69 15.57 -0.07
N PHE A 352 2.79 15.86 1.23
CA PHE A 352 1.76 15.48 2.21
C PHE A 352 0.47 16.28 2.06
N ILE A 353 0.54 17.59 1.73
CA ILE A 353 -0.65 18.39 1.39
C ILE A 353 -1.37 17.79 0.18
N LEU A 354 -0.63 17.47 -0.89
CA LEU A 354 -1.20 16.86 -2.10
C LEU A 354 -1.82 15.49 -1.82
N LEU A 355 -1.15 14.64 -1.03
CA LEU A 355 -1.68 13.34 -0.64
C LEU A 355 -2.98 13.48 0.17
N GLY A 356 -3.02 14.37 1.15
CA GLY A 356 -4.22 14.65 1.95
C GLY A 356 -5.38 15.19 1.11
N PHE A 357 -5.08 16.13 0.19
CA PHE A 357 -6.06 16.68 -0.74
C PHE A 357 -6.67 15.60 -1.63
N LEU A 358 -5.84 14.78 -2.27
CA LEU A 358 -6.28 13.70 -3.15
C LEU A 358 -7.09 12.65 -2.38
N ALA A 359 -6.64 12.25 -1.19
CA ALA A 359 -7.33 11.28 -0.34
C ALA A 359 -8.74 11.77 0.00
N GLN A 360 -8.87 13.03 0.43
CA GLN A 360 -10.17 13.60 0.77
C GLN A 360 -11.08 13.76 -0.47
N LYS A 361 -10.56 14.31 -1.58
CA LYS A 361 -11.33 14.48 -2.83
C LYS A 361 -11.87 13.15 -3.36
N LEU A 362 -11.05 12.10 -3.41
CA LEU A 362 -11.48 10.78 -3.88
C LEU A 362 -12.46 10.13 -2.92
N PHE A 363 -12.24 10.28 -1.60
CA PHE A 363 -13.16 9.77 -0.59
C PHE A 363 -14.55 10.41 -0.71
N ILE A 364 -14.62 11.73 -0.90
CA ILE A 364 -15.87 12.44 -1.16
C ILE A 364 -16.51 11.93 -2.46
N LYS A 365 -15.78 11.96 -3.58
CA LYS A 365 -16.29 11.53 -4.90
C LYS A 365 -16.85 10.11 -4.89
N TYR A 366 -16.22 9.20 -4.16
CA TYR A 366 -16.68 7.82 -4.01
C TYR A 366 -17.98 7.73 -3.20
N ASN A 367 -18.09 8.51 -2.12
CA ASN A 367 -19.31 8.53 -1.30
C ASN A 367 -20.51 9.18 -2.01
N GLU A 368 -20.30 10.14 -2.90
CA GLU A 368 -21.37 10.74 -3.71
C GLU A 368 -21.86 9.83 -4.85
N GLY A 369 -20.99 8.99 -5.39
CA GLY A 369 -21.32 8.11 -6.50
C GLY A 369 -20.33 6.97 -6.58
N ARG A 370 -20.78 5.78 -6.21
CA ARG A 370 -19.96 4.56 -6.20
C ARG A 370 -19.80 4.01 -7.61
N SER A 371 -18.57 3.94 -8.08
CA SER A 371 -18.20 3.27 -9.32
C SER A 371 -16.92 2.46 -9.10
N ALA A 372 -16.67 1.49 -9.97
CA ALA A 372 -15.45 0.69 -9.92
C ALA A 372 -14.19 1.57 -10.10
N GLY A 373 -14.24 2.54 -11.02
CA GLY A 373 -13.12 3.47 -11.25
C GLY A 373 -12.79 4.29 -10.01
N LYS A 374 -13.77 4.95 -9.40
CA LYS A 374 -13.54 5.72 -8.16
C LYS A 374 -13.03 4.85 -7.01
N LEU A 375 -13.49 3.59 -6.93
CA LEU A 375 -13.00 2.65 -5.93
C LEU A 375 -11.53 2.29 -6.15
N LEU A 376 -11.11 2.08 -7.41
CA LEU A 376 -9.70 1.83 -7.77
C LEU A 376 -8.82 2.98 -7.29
N MET A 377 -9.15 4.21 -7.70
CA MET A 377 -8.36 5.40 -7.34
C MET A 377 -8.32 5.65 -5.84
N LEU A 378 -9.45 5.47 -5.13
CA LEU A 378 -9.49 5.62 -3.68
C LEU A 378 -8.67 4.55 -2.96
N SER A 379 -8.76 3.29 -3.43
CA SER A 379 -7.99 2.18 -2.85
C SER A 379 -6.49 2.38 -3.03
N TYR A 380 -6.07 2.94 -4.17
CA TYR A 380 -4.67 3.34 -4.41
C TYR A 380 -4.17 4.43 -3.45
N VAL A 381 -4.92 5.52 -3.28
CA VAL A 381 -4.48 6.59 -2.39
C VAL A 381 -4.51 6.16 -0.92
N PHE A 382 -5.48 5.31 -0.53
CA PHE A 382 -5.51 4.70 0.79
C PHE A 382 -4.37 3.70 0.99
N PHE A 383 -3.98 2.98 -0.05
CA PHE A 383 -2.80 2.13 -0.04
C PHE A 383 -1.53 2.94 0.24
N LEU A 384 -1.28 4.02 -0.51
CA LEU A 384 -0.14 4.91 -0.26
C LEU A 384 -0.18 5.50 1.15
N SER A 385 -1.36 5.94 1.59
CA SER A 385 -1.55 6.54 2.91
C SER A 385 -1.32 5.54 4.04
N PHE A 386 -1.84 4.32 3.91
CA PHE A 386 -1.68 3.26 4.90
C PHE A 386 -0.22 2.82 4.99
N PHE A 387 0.46 2.63 3.87
CA PHE A 387 1.88 2.25 3.86
C PHE A 387 2.84 3.42 4.02
N SER A 388 2.36 4.61 4.37
CA SER A 388 3.22 5.77 4.57
C SER A 388 4.22 5.59 5.73
N PHE A 389 3.91 4.76 6.74
CA PHE A 389 4.86 4.44 7.81
C PHE A 389 6.06 3.63 7.32
N ARG A 390 5.95 2.98 6.15
CA ARG A 390 6.95 2.11 5.54
C ARG A 390 6.80 2.13 4.03
N SER A 391 7.23 3.21 3.41
CA SER A 391 6.95 3.43 1.99
C SER A 391 8.20 3.42 1.14
N TYR A 392 8.71 2.22 0.89
CA TYR A 392 9.53 1.96 -0.28
C TYR A 392 8.85 2.44 -1.57
N ASN A 393 7.52 2.29 -1.62
CA ASN A 393 6.72 2.21 -2.84
C ASN A 393 6.58 3.49 -3.65
N ILE A 394 6.61 4.68 -3.05
CA ILE A 394 6.30 5.93 -3.81
C ILE A 394 7.23 6.12 -5.00
N ILE A 395 8.43 5.56 -4.90
CA ILE A 395 9.52 5.74 -5.83
C ILE A 395 9.77 4.50 -6.70
N TYR A 396 9.15 3.35 -6.40
CA TYR A 396 9.31 2.17 -7.26
C TYR A 396 8.51 2.31 -8.55
N LEU A 397 9.16 1.90 -9.64
CA LEU A 397 8.57 1.72 -10.97
C LEU A 397 7.21 0.99 -10.90
N SER A 398 7.11 -0.03 -10.05
CA SER A 398 5.88 -0.80 -9.86
C SER A 398 4.71 0.09 -9.43
N THR A 399 4.86 0.96 -8.43
CA THR A 399 3.78 1.82 -7.90
C THR A 399 3.28 2.86 -8.89
N ILE A 400 4.16 3.38 -9.75
CA ILE A 400 3.78 4.29 -10.84
C ILE A 400 3.04 3.51 -11.93
N LEU A 401 3.50 2.30 -12.29
CA LEU A 401 2.77 1.43 -13.22
C LEU A 401 1.38 1.05 -12.69
N ILE A 402 1.25 0.74 -11.39
CA ILE A 402 -0.06 0.54 -10.73
C ILE A 402 -0.96 1.75 -10.97
N LEU A 403 -0.45 2.97 -10.72
CA LEU A 403 -1.21 4.20 -10.93
C LEU A 403 -1.63 4.35 -12.39
N ILE A 404 -0.73 4.10 -13.34
CA ILE A 404 -1.03 4.19 -14.78
C ILE A 404 -2.16 3.23 -15.16
N TYR A 405 -2.08 1.95 -14.77
CA TYR A 405 -3.15 0.98 -15.06
C TYR A 405 -4.46 1.38 -14.37
N MET A 406 -4.42 1.86 -13.13
CA MET A 406 -5.64 2.33 -12.45
C MET A 406 -6.24 3.57 -13.10
N LEU A 407 -5.41 4.51 -13.60
CA LEU A 407 -5.88 5.68 -14.34
C LEU A 407 -6.50 5.29 -15.68
N ILE A 408 -5.87 4.41 -16.45
CA ILE A 408 -6.42 3.89 -17.71
C ILE A 408 -7.80 3.25 -17.45
N ALA A 409 -7.89 2.36 -16.46
CA ALA A 409 -9.15 1.73 -16.08
C ALA A 409 -10.19 2.77 -15.61
N TYR A 410 -9.80 3.71 -14.75
CA TYR A 410 -10.67 4.79 -14.27
C TYR A 410 -11.25 5.58 -15.44
N PHE A 411 -10.42 6.03 -16.38
CA PHE A 411 -10.88 6.80 -17.53
C PHE A 411 -11.82 5.96 -18.39
N ILE A 412 -11.50 4.72 -18.75
CA ILE A 412 -12.39 3.91 -19.59
C ILE A 412 -13.74 3.63 -18.91
N ILE A 413 -13.73 3.33 -17.60
CA ILE A 413 -14.91 2.92 -16.84
C ILE A 413 -15.82 4.12 -16.53
N ASP A 414 -15.25 5.25 -16.12
CA ASP A 414 -15.97 6.40 -15.55
C ASP A 414 -16.04 7.63 -16.49
N VAL A 415 -15.71 7.52 -17.79
CA VAL A 415 -16.01 8.59 -18.77
C VAL A 415 -17.51 8.88 -18.78
N GLU A 416 -17.87 10.12 -18.44
CA GLU A 416 -19.18 10.70 -18.73
C GLU A 416 -19.28 10.90 -20.24
N ARG A 417 -19.93 9.96 -20.94
CA ARG A 417 -20.50 10.29 -22.25
C ARG A 417 -21.90 10.80 -21.98
N ASN A 418 -22.24 11.94 -22.57
CA ASN A 418 -23.62 12.30 -22.82
C ASN A 418 -24.19 11.18 -23.70
N GLU A 419 -24.83 10.19 -23.10
CA GLU A 419 -25.57 9.16 -23.83
C GLU A 419 -26.86 9.80 -24.36
N ASN A 420 -26.69 10.63 -25.39
CA ASN A 420 -27.70 11.23 -26.26
C ASN A 420 -27.14 11.31 -27.71
N GLU A 421 -26.40 10.28 -28.13
CA GLU A 421 -26.01 10.06 -29.53
C GLU A 421 -26.28 8.61 -29.93
#